data_AF-A0AAD3MTA3-F1
#
_entry.id   AF-A0AAD3MTA3-F1
#
_cell.length_a   1.000
_cell.length_b   1.000
_cell.length_c   1.000
_cell.angle_alpha   90.00
_cell.angle_beta   90.00
_cell.angle_gamma   90.00
#
_symmetry.space_group_name_H-M   'P 1'
#
loop_
_entity.id
_entity.type
_entity.pdbx_description
1 polymer ?
#
loop_
_entity_poly.entity_id
_entity_poly.type
_entity_poly.pdbx_seq_one_letter_code
_entity_poly.pdbx_strand_id
1 'polypeptide(L)'
;MAAAGGEPSQIVSDELFQNFYSEVKQIEKRDSVLTSKQQIDRLLRPGSSYFNLNPFEVLQIDPDATDDELKKRFRALSILVHPDKNQDDPDRAQKAFEAVDKAYKLLLDPEQKKRALDVIHAGKEYVEHMVKEKRKQLKKEGKPLDVEEDDSEV
;
A
#
# COMPACT_ATOMS: atom_id res chain seq x y z
N MET A 1 45.78 -22.12 13.28
CA MET A 1 44.63 -23.01 13.01
C MET A 1 43.35 -22.23 13.29
N ALA A 2 42.34 -22.42 12.46
CA ALA A 2 41.32 -21.45 12.05
C ALA A 2 40.18 -21.13 13.05
N ALA A 3 39.68 -19.90 12.89
CA ALA A 3 38.41 -19.24 13.20
C ALA A 3 37.19 -20.02 13.74
N ALA A 4 36.46 -19.38 14.67
CA ALA A 4 35.00 -19.37 14.72
C ALA A 4 34.51 -18.11 15.46
N GLY A 5 34.38 -17.00 14.75
CA GLY A 5 33.59 -15.84 15.18
C GLY A 5 32.15 -16.04 14.69
N GLY A 6 31.22 -16.31 15.61
CA GLY A 6 29.78 -16.35 15.30
C GLY A 6 29.23 -14.92 15.28
N GLU A 7 28.76 -14.49 14.11
CA GLU A 7 28.20 -13.16 13.87
C GLU A 7 26.87 -12.95 14.63
N PRO A 8 26.73 -11.91 15.47
CA PRO A 8 25.49 -11.63 16.21
C PRO A 8 24.43 -10.86 15.40
N SER A 9 24.60 -10.69 14.08
CA SER A 9 23.79 -9.77 13.27
C SER A 9 22.40 -10.30 12.90
N GLN A 10 22.17 -11.61 12.94
CA GLN A 10 20.92 -12.23 12.45
C GLN A 10 19.80 -12.32 13.50
N ILE A 11 20.13 -12.43 14.79
CA ILE A 11 19.15 -12.62 15.89
C ILE A 11 18.36 -11.33 16.16
N VAL A 12 19.02 -10.18 16.03
CA VAL A 12 18.42 -8.84 16.22
C VAL A 12 17.35 -8.56 15.16
N SER A 13 17.50 -9.10 13.94
CA SER A 13 16.53 -9.00 12.85
C SER A 13 15.26 -9.79 13.12
N ASP A 14 15.36 -10.97 13.72
CA ASP A 14 14.22 -11.86 13.99
C ASP A 14 13.35 -11.33 15.15
N GLU A 15 13.96 -10.81 16.22
CA GLU A 15 13.22 -10.18 17.31
C GLU A 15 12.56 -8.85 16.89
N LEU A 16 13.25 -8.03 16.09
CA LEU A 16 12.65 -6.84 15.48
C LEU A 16 11.47 -7.22 14.58
N PHE A 17 11.59 -8.33 13.86
CA PHE A 17 10.53 -8.86 13.00
C PHE A 17 9.34 -9.37 13.80
N GLN A 18 9.54 -10.07 14.92
CA GLN A 18 8.46 -10.55 15.79
C GLN A 18 7.76 -9.41 16.53
N ASN A 19 8.50 -8.41 17.01
CA ASN A 19 7.93 -7.23 17.63
C ASN A 19 7.13 -6.40 16.61
N PHE A 20 7.65 -6.27 15.39
CA PHE A 20 6.94 -5.62 14.30
C PHE A 20 5.72 -6.41 13.84
N TYR A 21 5.81 -7.74 13.76
CA TYR A 21 4.66 -8.62 13.49
C TYR A 21 3.57 -8.44 14.55
N SER A 22 3.97 -8.30 15.81
CA SER A 22 3.07 -8.06 16.93
C SER A 22 2.45 -6.66 16.87
N GLU A 23 3.20 -5.64 16.44
CA GLU A 23 2.72 -4.27 16.21
C GLU A 23 1.74 -4.23 15.03
N VAL A 24 2.08 -4.86 13.90
CA VAL A 24 1.20 -5.02 12.74
C VAL A 24 -0.07 -5.77 13.12
N LYS A 25 0.03 -6.85 13.90
CA LYS A 25 -1.12 -7.62 14.40
C LYS A 25 -1.98 -6.82 15.38
N GLN A 26 -1.41 -5.86 16.11
CA GLN A 26 -2.15 -4.92 16.95
C GLN A 26 -2.80 -3.78 16.15
N ILE A 27 -2.18 -3.37 15.04
CA ILE A 27 -2.76 -2.42 14.06
C ILE A 27 -3.90 -3.08 13.30
N GLU A 28 -3.75 -4.33 12.83
CA GLU A 28 -4.82 -5.17 12.24
C GLU A 28 -6.03 -5.31 13.19
N LYS A 29 -5.78 -5.32 14.51
CA LYS A 29 -6.85 -5.40 15.52
C LYS A 29 -7.60 -4.08 15.72
N ARG A 30 -7.00 -2.94 15.36
CA ARG A 30 -7.63 -1.61 15.40
C ARG A 30 -8.34 -1.28 14.08
N ASP A 31 -7.74 -1.65 12.95
CA ASP A 31 -8.31 -1.53 11.60
C ASP A 31 -8.90 -2.87 11.16
N SER A 32 -9.93 -3.36 11.87
CA SER A 32 -10.61 -4.66 11.68
C SER A 32 -11.25 -4.89 10.28
N VAL A 33 -10.85 -4.13 9.25
CA VAL A 33 -11.38 -4.15 7.88
C VAL A 33 -10.34 -4.62 6.85
N LEU A 34 -9.09 -4.95 7.22
CA LEU A 34 -8.07 -5.33 6.24
C LEU A 34 -7.17 -6.51 6.66
N THR A 35 -7.76 -7.71 6.64
CA THR A 35 -7.08 -9.00 6.84
C THR A 35 -6.07 -9.32 5.72
N SER A 36 -5.09 -10.20 5.98
CA SER A 36 -4.15 -10.74 4.98
C SER A 36 -4.83 -11.15 3.66
N LYS A 37 -5.98 -11.83 3.74
CA LYS A 37 -6.75 -12.26 2.56
C LYS A 37 -7.35 -11.07 1.79
N GLN A 38 -7.87 -10.06 2.49
CA GLN A 38 -8.37 -8.84 1.86
C GLN A 38 -7.26 -8.02 1.20
N GLN A 39 -6.05 -8.01 1.76
CA GLN A 39 -4.91 -7.34 1.14
C GLN A 39 -4.49 -8.01 -0.17
N ILE A 40 -4.44 -9.34 -0.18
CA ILE A 40 -4.18 -10.14 -1.37
C ILE A 40 -5.29 -9.93 -2.41
N ASP A 41 -6.55 -9.92 -1.97
CA ASP A 41 -7.69 -9.68 -2.84
C ASP A 41 -7.67 -8.28 -3.46
N ARG A 42 -7.31 -7.25 -2.67
CA ARG A 42 -7.10 -5.88 -3.17
C ARG A 42 -6.04 -5.84 -4.27
N LEU A 43 -4.88 -6.47 -4.05
CA LEU A 43 -3.76 -6.44 -4.99
C LEU A 43 -4.04 -7.26 -6.26
N LEU A 44 -4.85 -8.31 -6.15
CA LEU A 44 -5.19 -9.23 -7.25
C LEU A 44 -6.61 -9.07 -7.80
N ARG A 45 -7.34 -8.03 -7.40
CA ARG A 45 -8.70 -7.79 -7.89
C ARG A 45 -8.68 -7.69 -9.42
N PRO A 46 -9.61 -8.32 -10.15
CA PRO A 46 -9.74 -8.11 -11.59
C PRO A 46 -9.93 -6.61 -11.86
N GLY A 47 -9.01 -6.01 -12.62
CA GLY A 47 -8.92 -4.55 -12.84
C GLY A 47 -7.78 -3.84 -12.10
N SER A 48 -7.10 -4.52 -11.17
CA SER A 48 -5.97 -3.98 -10.39
C SER A 48 -4.69 -3.76 -11.22
N SER A 49 -4.65 -4.18 -12.48
CA SER A 49 -3.52 -3.93 -13.40
C SER A 49 -3.17 -2.44 -13.52
N TYR A 50 -4.15 -1.54 -13.34
CA TYR A 50 -3.94 -0.09 -13.33
C TYR A 50 -3.58 0.46 -11.94
N PHE A 51 -4.07 -0.16 -10.86
CA PHE A 51 -3.72 0.20 -9.49
C PHE A 51 -2.29 -0.20 -9.12
N ASN A 52 -1.84 -1.36 -9.61
CA ASN A 52 -0.48 -1.88 -9.43
C ASN A 52 0.59 -1.09 -10.21
N LEU A 53 0.17 -0.16 -11.08
CA LEU A 53 1.08 0.76 -11.76
C LEU A 53 1.56 1.89 -10.86
N ASN A 54 0.78 2.24 -9.83
CA ASN A 54 1.12 3.26 -8.84
C ASN A 54 1.78 2.62 -7.62
N PRO A 55 3.11 2.73 -7.45
CA PRO A 55 3.80 2.10 -6.35
C PRO A 55 3.38 2.64 -4.97
N PHE A 56 2.97 3.91 -4.90
CA PHE A 56 2.44 4.53 -3.67
C PHE A 56 1.11 3.91 -3.22
N GLU A 57 0.20 3.63 -4.15
CA GLU A 57 -1.09 2.99 -3.87
C GLU A 57 -0.95 1.53 -3.44
N VAL A 58 -0.02 0.80 -4.08
CA VAL A 58 0.32 -0.58 -3.72
C VAL A 58 0.83 -0.63 -2.27
N LEU A 59 1.72 0.29 -1.91
CA LEU A 59 2.32 0.36 -0.59
C LEU A 59 1.44 1.08 0.45
N GLN A 60 0.29 1.64 0.03
CA GLN A 60 -0.59 2.47 0.86
C GLN A 60 0.18 3.56 1.62
N ILE A 61 0.98 4.30 0.87
CA ILE A 61 1.72 5.44 1.40
C ILE A 61 1.30 6.69 0.66
N ASP A 62 1.34 7.80 1.38
CA ASP A 62 1.15 9.10 0.77
C ASP A 62 2.30 9.41 -0.22
N PRO A 63 2.04 10.16 -1.29
CA PRO A 63 3.09 10.64 -2.18
C PRO A 63 4.10 11.54 -1.45
N ASP A 64 3.67 12.19 -0.36
CA ASP A 64 4.53 13.01 0.51
C ASP A 64 5.27 12.19 1.58
N ALA A 65 5.11 10.86 1.59
CA ALA A 65 5.69 9.99 2.61
C ALA A 65 7.23 9.94 2.56
N THR A 66 7.82 9.83 3.75
CA THR A 66 9.28 9.75 3.89
C THR A 66 9.82 8.35 3.57
N ASP A 67 11.12 8.26 3.26
CA ASP A 67 11.79 6.98 2.97
C ASP A 67 11.74 6.00 4.16
N ASP A 68 11.63 6.51 5.39
CA ASP A 68 11.40 5.70 6.59
C ASP A 68 10.00 5.07 6.61
N GLU A 69 8.96 5.83 6.25
CA GLU A 69 7.59 5.33 6.14
C GLU A 69 7.44 4.30 5.03
N LEU A 70 8.09 4.54 3.89
CA LEU A 70 8.18 3.59 2.79
C LEU A 70 8.71 2.23 3.27
N LYS A 71 9.83 2.22 4.00
CA LYS A 71 10.42 0.99 4.55
C LYS A 71 9.51 0.33 5.59
N LYS A 72 8.89 1.13 6.48
CA LYS A 72 7.97 0.61 7.50
C LYS A 72 6.77 -0.08 6.85
N ARG A 73 6.18 0.54 5.83
CA ARG A 73 4.99 0.04 5.13
C ARG A 73 5.30 -1.16 4.23
N PHE A 74 6.42 -1.13 3.53
CA PHE A 74 6.91 -2.29 2.77
C PHE A 74 7.05 -3.52 3.67
N ARG A 75 7.69 -3.37 4.84
CA ARG A 75 7.85 -4.45 5.82
C ARG A 75 6.48 -4.97 6.29
N ALA A 76 5.53 -4.09 6.60
CA ALA A 76 4.19 -4.48 7.06
C ALA A 76 3.47 -5.31 5.99
N LEU A 77 3.46 -4.82 4.77
CA LEU A 77 2.76 -5.46 3.66
C LEU A 77 3.39 -6.79 3.28
N SER A 78 4.72 -6.86 3.22
CA SER A 78 5.47 -8.07 2.91
C SER A 78 5.11 -9.23 3.82
N ILE A 79 4.91 -8.94 5.10
CA ILE A 79 4.50 -9.92 6.11
C ILE A 79 3.04 -10.34 5.92
N LEU A 80 2.16 -9.38 5.63
CA LEU A 80 0.73 -9.64 5.46
C LEU A 80 0.45 -10.55 4.26
N VAL A 81 1.18 -10.35 3.17
CA VAL A 81 1.04 -11.11 1.91
C VAL A 81 2.02 -12.27 1.79
N HIS A 82 2.78 -12.59 2.84
CA HIS A 82 3.78 -13.66 2.79
C HIS A 82 3.11 -15.04 2.55
N PRO A 83 3.65 -15.89 1.66
CA PRO A 83 3.05 -17.20 1.35
C PRO A 83 3.00 -18.14 2.57
N ASP A 84 3.94 -18.00 3.51
CA ASP A 84 3.96 -18.81 4.75
C ASP A 84 2.75 -18.57 5.66
N LYS A 85 2.23 -17.33 5.71
CA LYS A 85 1.05 -16.99 6.52
C LYS A 85 -0.26 -17.27 5.76
N ASN A 86 -0.19 -17.38 4.43
CA ASN A 86 -1.33 -17.59 3.54
C ASN A 86 -1.25 -18.96 2.86
N GLN A 87 -1.11 -20.02 3.66
CA GLN A 87 -1.00 -21.41 3.18
C GLN A 87 -2.27 -21.90 2.45
N ASP A 88 -3.41 -21.23 2.67
CA ASP A 88 -4.66 -21.50 1.95
C ASP A 88 -4.57 -21.12 0.46
N ASP A 89 -3.80 -20.07 0.12
CA ASP A 89 -3.73 -19.49 -1.23
C ASP A 89 -2.29 -18.99 -1.56
N PRO A 90 -1.29 -19.90 -1.61
CA PRO A 90 0.11 -19.52 -1.77
C PRO A 90 0.40 -18.82 -3.11
N ASP A 91 -0.26 -19.23 -4.21
CA ASP A 91 -0.13 -18.60 -5.53
C ASP A 91 -0.55 -17.13 -5.53
N ARG A 92 -1.65 -16.81 -4.85
CA ARG A 92 -2.16 -15.44 -4.75
C ARG A 92 -1.27 -14.61 -3.83
N ALA A 93 -0.86 -15.17 -2.70
CA ALA A 93 0.07 -14.53 -1.78
C ALA A 93 1.40 -14.17 -2.48
N GLN A 94 1.97 -15.08 -3.25
CA GLN A 94 3.19 -14.85 -4.03
C GLN A 94 3.04 -13.69 -5.02
N LYS A 95 1.97 -13.67 -5.82
CA LYS A 95 1.74 -12.57 -6.78
C LYS A 95 1.54 -11.22 -6.10
N ALA A 96 0.83 -11.20 -4.97
CA ALA A 96 0.66 -9.99 -4.18
C ALA A 96 1.99 -9.50 -3.59
N PHE A 97 2.83 -10.42 -3.10
CA PHE A 97 4.18 -10.12 -2.64
C PHE A 97 5.06 -9.53 -3.75
N GLU A 98 5.05 -10.14 -4.94
CA GLU A 98 5.79 -9.63 -6.10
C GLU A 98 5.35 -8.22 -6.50
N ALA A 99 4.05 -7.91 -6.41
CA ALA A 99 3.54 -6.57 -6.68
C ALA A 99 4.08 -5.54 -5.66
N VAL A 100 4.09 -5.89 -4.38
CA VAL A 100 4.61 -5.05 -3.29
C VAL A 100 6.12 -4.84 -3.42
N ASP A 101 6.88 -5.89 -3.73
CA ASP A 101 8.34 -5.82 -3.95
C ASP A 101 8.69 -4.98 -5.18
N LYS A 102 7.94 -5.14 -6.28
CA LYS A 102 8.10 -4.31 -7.48
C LYS A 102 7.84 -2.84 -7.18
N ALA A 103 6.77 -2.53 -6.42
CA ALA A 103 6.47 -1.17 -6.01
C ALA A 103 7.60 -0.56 -5.17
N TYR A 104 8.14 -1.31 -4.21
CA TYR A 104 9.25 -0.86 -3.38
C TYR A 104 10.52 -0.59 -4.22
N LYS A 105 10.86 -1.48 -5.17
CA LYS A 105 12.00 -1.28 -6.08
C LYS A 105 11.86 -0.02 -6.94
N LEU A 106 10.65 0.30 -7.40
CA LEU A 106 10.40 1.53 -8.15
C LEU A 106 10.61 2.79 -7.29
N LEU A 107 10.26 2.74 -6.01
CA LEU A 107 10.42 3.87 -5.09
C LEU A 107 11.82 3.99 -4.50
N LEU A 108 12.58 2.90 -4.50
CA LEU A 108 13.98 2.90 -4.10
C LEU A 108 14.84 3.72 -5.05
N ASP A 109 14.47 3.74 -6.34
CA ASP A 109 15.12 4.60 -7.33
C ASP A 109 14.54 6.03 -7.26
N PRO A 110 15.35 7.05 -6.94
CA PRO A 110 14.86 8.41 -6.75
C PRO A 110 14.32 9.03 -8.06
N GLU A 111 14.83 8.61 -9.22
CA GLU A 111 14.37 9.11 -10.52
C GLU A 111 12.98 8.56 -10.85
N GLN A 112 12.76 7.26 -10.63
CA GLN A 112 11.45 6.64 -10.80
C GLN A 112 10.43 7.11 -9.76
N LYS A 113 10.85 7.26 -8.50
CA LYS A 113 10.03 7.87 -7.43
C LYS A 113 9.53 9.24 -7.86
N LYS A 114 10.43 10.10 -8.35
CA LYS A 114 10.08 11.44 -8.81
C LYS A 114 9.11 11.42 -9.99
N ARG A 115 9.35 10.59 -11.02
CA ARG A 115 8.42 10.45 -12.15
C ARG A 115 7.03 10.00 -11.71
N ALA A 116 6.94 9.05 -10.79
CA ALA A 116 5.67 8.59 -10.27
C ALA A 116 4.96 9.71 -9.47
N LEU A 117 5.69 10.51 -8.69
CA LEU A 117 5.15 11.66 -7.99
C LEU A 117 4.64 12.74 -8.94
N ASP A 118 5.40 13.06 -9.99
CA ASP A 118 5.02 14.08 -10.98
C ASP A 118 3.68 13.71 -11.67
N VAL A 119 3.51 12.43 -12.02
CA VAL A 119 2.26 11.92 -12.61
C VAL A 119 1.09 12.01 -11.62
N ILE A 120 1.30 11.64 -10.36
CA ILE A 120 0.28 11.71 -9.31
C ILE A 120 -0.10 13.16 -9.02
N HIS A 121 0.88 14.07 -8.95
CA HIS A 121 0.65 15.48 -8.69
C HIS A 121 -0.18 16.12 -9.81
N ALA A 122 0.21 15.91 -11.07
CA ALA A 122 -0.55 16.38 -12.22
C ALA A 122 -1.99 15.84 -12.24
N GLY A 123 -2.17 14.56 -11.87
CA GLY A 123 -3.50 13.95 -11.72
C GLY A 123 -4.34 14.60 -10.61
N LYS A 124 -3.75 14.84 -9.43
CA LYS A 124 -4.41 15.51 -8.31
C LYS A 124 -4.82 16.94 -8.67
N GLU A 125 -3.94 17.70 -9.30
CA GLU A 125 -4.25 19.07 -9.75
C GLU A 125 -5.41 19.11 -10.75
N TYR A 126 -5.44 18.17 -11.69
CA TYR A 126 -6.54 18.07 -12.66
C TYR A 126 -7.89 17.76 -11.98
N VAL A 127 -7.90 16.76 -11.09
CA VAL A 127 -9.11 16.39 -10.33
C VAL A 127 -9.56 17.54 -9.45
N GLU A 128 -8.64 18.21 -8.75
CA GLU A 128 -8.96 19.34 -7.89
C GLU A 128 -9.57 20.50 -8.69
N HIS A 129 -9.02 20.82 -9.86
CA HIS A 129 -9.56 21.83 -10.75
C HIS A 129 -10.98 21.47 -11.22
N MET A 130 -11.20 20.23 -11.67
CA MET A 130 -12.51 19.76 -12.09
C MET A 130 -13.54 19.76 -10.96
N VAL A 131 -13.15 19.35 -9.75
CA VAL A 131 -14.03 19.34 -8.57
C VAL A 131 -14.39 20.76 -8.16
N LYS A 132 -13.43 21.69 -8.19
CA LYS A 132 -13.70 23.12 -7.93
C LYS A 132 -14.66 23.72 -8.95
N GLU A 133 -14.48 23.43 -10.24
CA GLU A 133 -15.36 23.91 -11.30
C GLU A 133 -16.77 23.30 -11.20
N LYS A 134 -16.88 21.97 -11.00
CA LYS A 134 -18.17 21.31 -10.74
C LYS A 134 -18.88 21.88 -9.52
N ARG A 135 -18.15 22.12 -8.42
CA ARG A 135 -18.73 22.68 -7.18
C ARG A 135 -19.26 24.11 -7.38
N LYS A 136 -18.58 24.92 -8.20
CA LYS A 136 -19.07 26.25 -8.61
C LYS A 136 -20.31 26.14 -9.51
N GLN A 137 -20.34 25.18 -10.43
CA GLN A 137 -21.49 24.92 -11.31
C GLN A 137 -22.73 24.47 -10.53
N LEU A 138 -22.58 23.53 -9.60
CA LEU A 138 -23.67 23.08 -8.73
C LEU A 138 -24.22 24.21 -7.85
N LYS A 139 -23.34 25.08 -7.32
CA LYS A 139 -23.76 26.30 -6.62
C LYS A 139 -24.53 27.28 -7.51
N LYS A 140 -24.23 27.31 -8.81
CA LYS A 140 -24.87 28.19 -9.80
C LYS A 140 -26.20 27.62 -10.31
N GLU A 141 -26.34 26.29 -10.31
CA GLU A 141 -27.56 25.58 -10.75
C GLU A 141 -28.59 25.35 -9.61
N GLY A 142 -28.27 25.70 -8.36
CA GLY A 142 -29.23 25.67 -7.25
C GLY A 142 -29.75 24.27 -6.86
N LYS A 143 -29.06 23.19 -7.28
CA LYS A 143 -29.35 21.82 -6.83
C LYS A 143 -28.72 21.57 -5.45
N PRO A 144 -29.46 20.99 -4.49
CA PRO A 144 -28.93 20.70 -3.16
C PRO A 144 -27.77 19.69 -3.23
N LEU A 145 -26.79 19.88 -2.34
CA LEU A 145 -25.59 19.05 -2.18
C LEU A 145 -25.90 17.75 -1.41
N ASP A 146 -27.01 17.10 -1.70
CA ASP A 146 -27.25 15.74 -1.23
C ASP A 146 -26.73 14.82 -2.33
N VAL A 147 -25.47 14.42 -2.20
CA VAL A 147 -25.00 13.22 -2.87
C VAL A 147 -25.62 12.12 -2.04
N GLU A 148 -26.75 11.55 -2.48
CA GLU A 148 -27.16 10.24 -1.96
C GLU A 148 -25.96 9.32 -2.18
N GLU A 149 -25.30 8.96 -1.08
CA GLU A 149 -24.40 7.83 -1.03
C GLU A 149 -25.25 6.64 -1.49
N ASP A 150 -24.98 6.15 -2.69
CA ASP A 150 -25.55 4.91 -3.22
C ASP A 150 -25.07 3.80 -2.29
N ASP A 151 -25.85 3.56 -1.23
CA ASP A 151 -25.82 2.35 -0.45
C ASP A 151 -26.33 1.25 -1.39
N SER A 152 -25.41 0.76 -2.24
CA SER A 152 -25.64 -0.41 -3.07
C SER A 152 -25.62 -1.64 -2.18
N GLU A 153 -26.62 -1.76 -1.30
CA GLU A 153 -27.04 -3.04 -0.75
C GLU A 153 -27.83 -3.78 -1.84
N VAL A 154 -27.18 -4.73 -2.51
CA VAL A 154 -27.85 -5.90 -3.10
C VAL A 154 -27.04 -7.16 -2.82
#